data_AF-A0A9D5Q7N9-F1
#
_entry.id   AF-A0A9D5Q7N9-F1
#
_cell.length_a   1.000
_cell.length_b   1.000
_cell.length_c   1.000
_cell.angle_alpha   90.00
_cell.angle_beta   90.00
_cell.angle_gamma   90.00
#
_symmetry.space_group_name_H-M   'P 1'
#
loop_
_entity.id
_entity.type
_entity.pdbx_description
1 polymer ?
#
loop_
_entity_poly.entity_id
_entity_poly.type
_entity_poly.pdbx_seq_one_letter_code
_entity_poly.pdbx_strand_id
1 'polypeptide(L)'
;MLKQLKIMFMMGAIITLLLLGAQPLIAQTAEQPSLGQIPGVALSPLQFLNADQAEVPLLCVINTRNEGPQWFLLNAEIGHEHLGPFSASPAVIQELSVSPDGRYAAIIAVDEGQPVFEVIDFPLLMQEKTYRVLQKLDPYPGVVEIRRWEGDQVYIASTMLLTHANQTGERNASELDLSWPEVFSLDVRTGEIRGVSEGAKNPVDHYLQVLTDPSVSEDQKDAALAKLLLFEEEKLTLAHLLTILEQEQNPKRILKILKKMDELRQ
;
A
#
# COMPACT_ATOMS: atom_id res chain seq x y z
N MET A 1 70.06 -24.25 -18.60
CA MET A 1 70.72 -24.49 -17.30
C MET A 1 70.70 -23.18 -16.52
N LEU A 2 69.91 -23.07 -15.44
CA LEU A 2 70.40 -23.14 -14.03
C LEU A 2 71.59 -22.18 -13.79
N LYS A 3 71.63 -21.26 -12.82
CA LYS A 3 70.94 -21.13 -11.53
C LYS A 3 71.41 -19.81 -10.86
N GLN A 4 70.67 -19.39 -9.82
CA GLN A 4 71.05 -18.52 -8.67
C GLN A 4 70.65 -17.04 -8.79
N LEU A 5 69.57 -16.56 -8.14
CA LEU A 5 69.24 -16.49 -6.70
C LEU A 5 70.07 -15.42 -5.97
N LYS A 6 69.50 -14.22 -5.80
CA LYS A 6 69.81 -13.33 -4.67
C LYS A 6 68.53 -12.64 -4.17
N ILE A 7 68.32 -12.88 -2.89
CA ILE A 7 67.29 -12.39 -1.99
C ILE A 7 67.44 -10.89 -1.80
N MET A 8 66.35 -10.13 -1.92
CA MET A 8 66.23 -8.82 -1.26
C MET A 8 64.80 -8.62 -0.77
N PHE A 9 64.63 -8.93 0.51
CA PHE A 9 63.55 -8.46 1.36
C PHE A 9 63.65 -6.94 1.50
N MET A 10 62.58 -6.18 1.26
CA MET A 10 62.06 -5.18 2.21
C MET A 10 60.84 -4.42 1.66
N MET A 11 59.75 -4.53 2.42
CA MET A 11 58.79 -3.47 2.75
C MET A 11 58.12 -2.72 1.58
N GLY A 12 56.95 -3.23 1.18
CA GLY A 12 55.89 -2.43 0.55
C GLY A 12 54.59 -2.67 1.33
N ALA A 13 54.08 -1.62 1.95
CA ALA A 13 53.02 -1.63 2.94
C ALA A 13 51.71 -2.29 2.43
N ILE A 14 51.18 -3.22 3.22
CA ILE A 14 49.80 -3.68 3.15
C ILE A 14 48.94 -2.53 3.68
N ILE A 15 48.40 -1.70 2.79
CA ILE A 15 47.29 -0.81 3.12
C ILE A 15 46.04 -1.68 3.12
N THR A 16 45.72 -2.23 4.29
CA THR A 16 44.39 -2.77 4.59
C THR A 16 43.43 -1.58 4.63
N LEU A 17 42.79 -1.30 3.51
CA LEU A 17 41.72 -0.32 3.42
C LEU A 17 40.54 -0.87 4.24
N LEU A 18 40.35 -0.33 5.45
CA LEU A 18 39.13 -0.45 6.23
C LEU A 18 38.00 0.23 5.45
N LEU A 19 37.36 -0.54 4.57
CA LEU A 19 36.00 -0.26 4.12
C LEU A 19 35.08 -0.50 5.34
N LEU A 20 35.01 0.50 6.21
CA LEU A 20 33.86 0.72 7.07
C LEU A 20 32.66 0.89 6.13
N GLY A 21 31.98 -0.22 5.86
CA GLY A 21 30.66 -0.19 5.26
C GLY A 21 29.79 0.67 6.15
N ALA A 22 29.46 1.87 5.69
CA ALA A 22 28.29 2.58 6.15
C ALA A 22 27.11 1.68 5.80
N GLN A 23 26.74 0.79 6.72
CA GLN A 23 25.43 0.16 6.63
C GLN A 23 24.43 1.30 6.67
N PRO A 24 23.52 1.41 5.69
CA PRO A 24 22.42 2.33 5.83
C PRO A 24 21.75 1.99 7.15
N LEU A 25 21.59 3.00 8.00
CA LEU A 25 20.76 2.92 9.18
C LEU A 25 19.34 2.69 8.65
N ILE A 26 19.00 1.43 8.36
CA ILE A 26 17.63 1.01 8.19
C ILE A 26 17.06 1.26 9.57
N ALA A 27 16.34 2.37 9.71
CA ALA A 27 15.49 2.62 10.86
C ALA A 27 14.58 1.39 10.92
N GLN A 28 14.94 0.45 11.79
CA GLN A 28 14.03 -0.57 12.25
C GLN A 28 12.94 0.22 12.96
N THR A 29 11.89 0.57 12.23
CA THR A 29 10.63 0.98 12.82
C THR A 29 10.29 -0.18 13.74
N ALA A 30 10.52 0.02 15.04
CA ALA A 30 10.27 -1.01 16.03
C ALA A 30 8.85 -1.50 15.78
N GLU A 31 8.71 -2.78 15.43
CA GLU A 31 7.40 -3.43 15.36
C GLU A 31 6.79 -3.24 16.75
N GLN A 32 5.91 -2.24 16.88
CA GLN A 32 5.22 -2.00 18.13
C GLN A 32 4.55 -3.32 18.49
N PRO A 33 4.66 -3.77 19.75
CA PRO A 33 3.98 -4.98 20.19
C PRO A 33 2.52 -4.82 19.79
N SER A 34 2.04 -5.68 18.89
CA SER A 34 0.66 -5.66 18.46
C SER A 34 -0.16 -5.93 19.72
N LEU A 35 -0.68 -4.86 20.34
CA LEU A 35 -1.74 -4.96 21.34
C LEU A 35 -2.77 -5.89 20.70
N GLY A 36 -2.88 -7.12 21.23
CA GLY A 36 -3.59 -8.21 20.55
C GLY A 36 -4.92 -7.69 20.05
N GLN A 37 -5.18 -7.84 18.75
CA GLN A 37 -6.34 -7.25 18.08
C GLN A 37 -7.60 -7.64 18.85
N ILE A 38 -8.14 -6.72 19.65
CA ILE A 38 -9.41 -6.94 20.34
C ILE A 38 -10.48 -6.74 19.28
N PRO A 39 -11.30 -7.76 18.95
CA PRO A 39 -12.32 -7.61 17.92
C PRO A 39 -13.23 -6.41 18.20
N GLY A 40 -13.34 -5.52 17.21
CA GLY A 40 -14.14 -4.30 17.32
C GLY A 40 -13.45 -3.12 18.01
N VAL A 41 -12.17 -3.22 18.37
CA VAL A 41 -11.38 -2.09 18.89
C VAL A 41 -10.23 -1.77 17.94
N ALA A 42 -10.12 -0.50 17.55
CA ALA A 42 -9.00 0.03 16.77
C ALA A 42 -8.27 1.10 17.58
N LEU A 43 -6.93 1.08 17.55
CA LEU A 43 -6.07 1.96 18.34
C LEU A 43 -5.03 2.62 17.44
N SER A 44 -4.70 3.89 17.70
CA SER A 44 -3.56 4.55 17.08
C SER A 44 -2.84 5.49 18.05
N PRO A 45 -1.51 5.41 18.17
CA PRO A 45 -0.74 6.31 19.02
C PRO A 45 -0.65 7.72 18.41
N LEU A 46 -0.83 8.74 19.25
CA LEU A 46 -0.73 10.15 18.87
C LEU A 46 0.70 10.66 19.07
N GLN A 47 1.62 10.20 18.23
CA GLN A 47 3.06 10.43 18.36
C GLN A 47 3.46 11.92 18.36
N PHE A 48 2.65 12.78 17.75
CA PHE A 48 2.90 14.23 17.69
C PHE A 48 2.62 14.96 18.99
N LEU A 49 1.87 14.35 19.93
CA LEU A 49 1.42 15.08 21.10
C LEU A 49 2.52 15.32 22.12
N ASN A 50 3.55 14.48 22.26
CA ASN A 50 4.72 14.72 23.12
C ASN A 50 5.83 13.67 22.91
N ALA A 51 7.00 14.08 22.38
CA ALA A 51 8.16 13.18 22.29
C ALA A 51 8.84 12.92 23.65
N ASP A 52 8.62 13.79 24.64
CA ASP A 52 9.32 13.80 25.92
C ASP A 52 8.51 13.17 27.09
N GLN A 53 7.28 12.71 26.83
CA GLN A 53 6.44 12.08 27.85
C GLN A 53 6.69 10.57 27.97
N ALA A 54 6.45 10.04 29.17
CA ALA A 54 6.61 8.62 29.46
C ALA A 54 5.55 7.75 28.77
N GLU A 55 4.35 8.31 28.51
CA GLU A 55 3.24 7.61 27.87
C GLU A 55 2.66 8.42 26.71
N VAL A 56 2.53 7.79 25.55
CA VAL A 56 1.98 8.41 24.34
C VAL A 56 0.44 8.28 24.38
N PRO A 57 -0.32 9.38 24.27
CA PRO A 57 -1.77 9.32 24.20
C PRO A 57 -2.23 8.44 23.03
N LEU A 58 -3.32 7.70 23.20
CA LEU A 58 -3.88 6.83 22.16
C LEU A 58 -5.26 7.32 21.73
N LEU A 59 -5.49 7.33 20.42
CA LEU A 59 -6.83 7.39 19.86
C LEU A 59 -7.41 5.98 19.83
N CYS A 60 -8.61 5.80 20.35
CA CYS A 60 -9.29 4.52 20.44
C CYS A 60 -10.67 4.61 19.83
N VAL A 61 -11.04 3.61 19.05
CA VAL A 61 -12.39 3.42 18.52
C VAL A 61 -12.93 2.09 19.00
N ILE A 62 -14.13 2.10 19.58
CA ILE A 62 -14.87 0.90 19.98
C ILE A 62 -16.13 0.79 19.12
N ASN A 63 -16.22 -0.25 18.32
CA ASN A 63 -17.40 -0.52 17.50
C ASN A 63 -18.51 -1.13 18.36
N THR A 64 -19.62 -0.39 18.51
CA THR A 64 -20.79 -0.88 19.23
C THR A 64 -21.88 -1.30 18.26
N ARG A 65 -22.69 -2.30 18.65
CA ARG A 65 -23.77 -2.81 17.78
C ARG A 65 -24.90 -1.81 17.54
N ASN A 66 -25.17 -0.94 18.51
CA ASN A 66 -26.37 -0.09 18.51
C ASN A 66 -26.06 1.39 18.22
N GLU A 67 -24.85 1.85 18.51
CA GLU A 67 -24.49 3.27 18.44
C GLU A 67 -23.37 3.53 17.42
N GLY A 68 -22.92 2.50 16.69
CA GLY A 68 -21.81 2.59 15.76
C GLY A 68 -20.45 2.78 16.46
N PRO A 69 -19.43 3.30 15.74
CA PRO A 69 -18.10 3.55 16.27
C PRO A 69 -18.08 4.65 17.34
N GLN A 70 -17.57 4.32 18.53
CA GLN A 70 -17.40 5.24 19.66
C GLN A 70 -15.93 5.65 19.78
N TRP A 71 -15.64 6.94 19.74
CA TRP A 71 -14.28 7.48 19.75
C TRP A 71 -13.86 7.92 21.15
N PHE A 72 -12.65 7.57 21.55
CA PHE A 72 -12.06 7.91 22.84
C PHE A 72 -10.62 8.42 22.66
N LEU A 73 -10.25 9.41 23.47
CA LEU A 73 -8.87 9.79 23.69
C LEU A 73 -8.41 9.17 25.00
N LEU A 74 -7.45 8.26 24.94
CA LEU A 74 -6.86 7.61 26.10
C LEU A 74 -5.56 8.32 26.46
N ASN A 75 -5.56 9.06 27.57
CA ASN A 75 -4.37 9.66 28.13
C ASN A 75 -4.28 9.33 29.63
N ALA A 76 -3.18 8.74 30.08
CA ALA A 76 -3.03 8.36 31.48
C ALA A 76 -2.79 9.54 32.42
N GLU A 77 -2.23 10.64 31.92
CA GLU A 77 -1.88 11.80 32.73
C GLU A 77 -3.09 12.69 33.02
N ILE A 78 -3.90 12.97 31.99
CA ILE A 78 -5.06 13.88 32.09
C ILE A 78 -6.41 13.14 32.18
N GLY A 79 -6.41 11.82 32.00
CA GLY A 79 -7.60 10.99 31.97
C GLY A 79 -8.11 10.68 30.56
N HIS A 80 -9.17 9.88 30.49
CA HIS A 80 -9.77 9.44 29.24
C HIS A 80 -10.96 10.34 28.87
N GLU A 81 -11.05 10.76 27.61
CA GLU A 81 -12.17 11.54 27.08
C GLU A 81 -12.97 10.69 26.08
N HIS A 82 -14.30 10.73 26.19
CA HIS A 82 -15.20 10.26 25.13
C HIS A 82 -15.45 11.40 24.15
N LEU A 83 -15.02 11.20 22.90
CA LEU A 83 -15.16 12.19 21.84
C LEU A 83 -16.59 12.16 21.30
N GLY A 84 -17.14 10.96 21.04
CA GLY A 84 -18.53 10.76 20.61
C GLY A 84 -18.72 9.66 19.56
N PRO A 85 -19.98 9.45 19.10
CA PRO A 85 -20.35 8.45 18.11
C PRO A 85 -20.22 9.00 16.68
N PHE A 86 -19.01 9.01 16.13
CA PHE A 86 -18.74 9.65 14.85
C PHE A 86 -18.46 8.65 13.74
N SER A 87 -19.16 8.77 12.62
CA SER A 87 -18.85 8.07 11.37
C SER A 87 -19.61 8.70 10.21
N ALA A 88 -19.06 8.62 9.00
CA ALA A 88 -19.77 9.01 7.78
C ALA A 88 -20.83 7.97 7.33
N SER A 89 -20.68 6.71 7.78
CA SER A 89 -21.57 5.58 7.46
C SER A 89 -21.77 4.68 8.70
N PRO A 90 -22.82 3.84 8.77
CA PRO A 90 -22.94 2.78 9.80
C PRO A 90 -21.81 1.73 9.82
N ALA A 91 -20.73 1.95 9.05
CA ALA A 91 -19.56 1.09 8.95
C ALA A 91 -18.84 0.81 10.29
N VAL A 92 -18.21 -0.35 10.35
CA VAL A 92 -17.33 -0.79 11.44
C VAL A 92 -15.91 -0.35 11.14
N ILE A 93 -15.26 0.40 12.03
CA ILE A 93 -13.86 0.80 11.89
C ILE A 93 -12.96 -0.38 12.23
N GLN A 94 -12.20 -0.88 11.25
CA GLN A 94 -11.28 -2.01 11.41
C GLN A 94 -9.85 -1.55 11.71
N GLU A 95 -9.40 -0.51 11.03
CA GLU A 95 -8.05 0.02 11.15
C GLU A 95 -8.08 1.54 11.20
N LEU A 96 -7.17 2.15 11.97
CA LEU A 96 -6.99 3.59 11.96
C LEU A 96 -5.53 3.96 12.22
N SER A 97 -5.08 5.06 11.62
CA SER A 97 -3.72 5.56 11.77
C SER A 97 -3.69 7.09 11.69
N VAL A 98 -3.20 7.75 12.73
CA VAL A 98 -3.05 9.21 12.74
C VAL A 98 -1.71 9.61 12.15
N SER A 99 -1.73 10.65 11.31
CA SER A 99 -0.53 11.22 10.69
C SER A 99 0.48 11.73 11.73
N PRO A 100 1.79 11.72 11.43
CA PRO A 100 2.84 12.12 12.37
C PRO A 100 2.81 13.57 12.83
N ASP A 101 2.02 14.43 12.18
CA ASP A 101 1.82 15.84 12.55
C ASP A 101 0.42 16.11 13.11
N GLY A 102 -0.41 15.07 13.25
CA GLY A 102 -1.76 15.17 13.82
C GLY A 102 -2.75 15.95 12.95
N ARG A 103 -2.51 16.15 11.65
CA ARG A 103 -3.45 16.86 10.78
C ARG A 103 -4.52 15.96 10.17
N TYR A 104 -4.18 14.69 9.98
CA TYR A 104 -5.03 13.71 9.31
C TYR A 104 -5.13 12.41 10.11
N ALA A 105 -6.22 11.68 9.92
CA ALA A 105 -6.34 10.28 10.33
C ALA A 105 -6.86 9.45 9.16
N ALA A 106 -6.17 8.36 8.85
CA ALA A 106 -6.56 7.37 7.86
C ALA A 106 -7.34 6.27 8.56
N ILE A 107 -8.44 5.85 7.95
CA ILE A 107 -9.42 4.94 8.53
C ILE A 107 -9.77 3.91 7.47
N ILE A 108 -9.78 2.63 7.85
CA ILE A 108 -10.42 1.58 7.07
C ILE A 108 -11.67 1.18 7.84
N ALA A 109 -12.81 1.42 7.22
CA ALA A 109 -14.10 0.99 7.72
C ALA A 109 -14.66 -0.12 6.81
N VAL A 110 -15.55 -0.95 7.35
CA VAL A 110 -16.25 -1.98 6.59
C VAL A 110 -17.75 -1.77 6.71
N ASP A 111 -18.40 -1.59 5.56
CA ASP A 111 -19.84 -1.42 5.41
C ASP A 111 -20.39 -2.57 4.57
N GLU A 112 -21.37 -3.32 5.08
CA GLU A 112 -21.91 -4.52 4.41
C GLU A 112 -20.85 -5.54 3.92
N GLY A 113 -19.69 -5.58 4.58
CA GLY A 113 -18.56 -6.45 4.19
C GLY A 113 -17.63 -5.85 3.14
N GLN A 114 -17.89 -4.63 2.67
CA GLN A 114 -17.07 -3.90 1.71
C GLN A 114 -16.13 -2.94 2.44
N PRO A 115 -14.81 -3.05 2.24
CA PRO A 115 -13.86 -2.11 2.81
C PRO A 115 -13.98 -0.74 2.15
N VAL A 116 -13.94 0.31 2.96
CA VAL A 116 -13.89 1.70 2.54
C VAL A 116 -12.71 2.34 3.25
N PHE A 117 -11.84 2.98 2.48
CA PHE A 117 -10.72 3.75 3.01
C PHE A 117 -11.08 5.24 3.02
N GLU A 118 -10.90 5.89 4.16
CA GLU A 118 -11.15 7.32 4.33
C GLU A 118 -9.94 8.00 4.96
N VAL A 119 -9.70 9.25 4.58
CA VAL A 119 -8.83 10.16 5.33
C VAL A 119 -9.68 11.30 5.84
N ILE A 120 -9.62 11.54 7.15
CA ILE A 120 -10.41 12.59 7.81
C ILE A 120 -9.53 13.74 8.33
N ASP A 121 -10.18 14.88 8.56
CA ASP A 121 -9.60 16.00 9.28
C ASP A 121 -9.54 15.68 10.79
N PHE A 122 -8.34 15.41 11.29
CA PHE A 122 -8.16 14.98 12.67
C PHE A 122 -8.34 16.12 13.70
N PRO A 123 -7.82 17.33 13.50
CA PRO A 123 -8.08 18.46 14.40
C PRO A 123 -9.58 18.75 14.56
N LEU A 124 -10.36 18.69 13.47
CA LEU A 124 -11.80 18.91 13.53
C LEU A 124 -12.52 17.85 14.37
N LEU A 125 -12.10 16.58 14.26
CA LEU A 125 -12.61 15.51 15.12
C LEU A 125 -12.32 15.78 16.59
N MET A 126 -11.09 16.19 16.92
CA MET A 126 -10.65 16.39 18.30
C MET A 126 -11.25 17.63 18.96
N GLN A 127 -11.32 18.74 18.24
CA GLN A 127 -11.71 20.05 18.82
C GLN A 127 -13.21 20.30 18.69
N GLU A 128 -13.77 19.98 17.53
CA GLU A 128 -15.15 20.30 17.19
C GLU A 128 -16.06 19.06 17.20
N LYS A 129 -15.50 17.88 17.54
CA LYS A 129 -16.29 16.65 17.65
C LYS A 129 -17.05 16.37 16.35
N THR A 130 -16.39 16.63 15.22
CA THR A 130 -16.99 16.60 13.88
C THR A 130 -16.17 15.71 12.95
N TYR A 131 -16.83 14.74 12.32
CA TYR A 131 -16.23 13.83 11.35
C TYR A 131 -16.28 14.41 9.94
N ARG A 132 -15.13 14.78 9.39
CA ARG A 132 -15.03 15.31 8.03
C ARG A 132 -14.08 14.49 7.18
N VAL A 133 -14.65 13.81 6.18
CA VAL A 133 -13.90 13.07 5.16
C VAL A 133 -13.25 14.07 4.18
N LEU A 134 -11.94 13.96 4.02
CA LEU A 134 -11.13 14.71 3.06
C LEU A 134 -10.89 13.91 1.79
N GLN A 135 -10.58 12.62 1.94
CA GLN A 135 -10.37 11.68 0.84
C GLN A 135 -11.14 10.39 1.12
N LYS A 136 -11.67 9.77 0.07
CA LYS A 136 -12.38 8.49 0.14
C LYS A 136 -11.99 7.60 -1.03
N LEU A 137 -11.69 6.35 -0.74
CA LEU A 137 -11.40 5.31 -1.72
C LEU A 137 -12.29 4.10 -1.45
N ASP A 138 -12.89 3.57 -2.50
CA ASP A 138 -13.63 2.32 -2.48
C ASP A 138 -12.83 1.25 -3.23
N PRO A 139 -12.06 0.41 -2.52
CA PRO A 139 -11.30 -0.68 -3.11
C PRO A 139 -12.16 -1.91 -3.44
N TYR A 140 -13.49 -1.88 -3.36
CA TYR A 140 -14.29 -3.08 -3.67
C TYR A 140 -14.05 -3.58 -5.11
N PRO A 141 -13.88 -4.90 -5.35
CA PRO A 141 -14.00 -6.02 -4.41
C PRO A 141 -12.70 -6.43 -3.69
N GLY A 142 -11.63 -5.67 -3.80
CA GLY A 142 -10.35 -5.96 -3.17
C GLY A 142 -10.26 -5.55 -1.71
N VAL A 143 -9.05 -5.72 -1.18
CA VAL A 143 -8.68 -5.32 0.19
C VAL A 143 -7.81 -4.08 0.16
N VAL A 144 -7.78 -3.36 1.29
CA VAL A 144 -6.90 -2.24 1.54
C VAL A 144 -6.33 -2.35 2.95
N GLU A 145 -5.10 -1.93 3.16
CA GLU A 145 -4.41 -1.90 4.45
C GLU A 145 -3.62 -0.60 4.58
N ILE A 146 -3.59 0.01 5.77
CA ILE A 146 -2.75 1.18 6.03
C ILE A 146 -1.33 0.69 6.32
N ARG A 147 -0.34 1.21 5.58
CA ARG A 147 1.07 0.84 5.82
C ARG A 147 1.76 1.83 6.73
N ARG A 148 1.76 3.10 6.35
CA ARG A 148 2.52 4.15 7.04
C ARG A 148 2.17 5.53 6.49
N TRP A 149 2.63 6.55 7.21
CA TRP A 149 2.59 7.94 6.78
C TRP A 149 4.00 8.44 6.43
N GLU A 150 4.08 9.31 5.42
CA GLU A 150 5.25 10.17 5.16
C GLU A 150 4.75 11.60 4.85
N GLY A 151 4.84 12.50 5.83
CA GLY A 151 4.32 13.87 5.69
C GLY A 151 2.81 13.87 5.41
N ASP A 152 2.39 14.55 4.33
CA ASP A 152 1.00 14.60 3.86
C ASP A 152 0.56 13.37 3.06
N GLN A 153 1.39 12.32 2.99
CA GLN A 153 1.12 11.12 2.21
C GLN A 153 0.85 9.91 3.10
N VAL A 154 -0.20 9.18 2.77
CA VAL A 154 -0.49 7.86 3.36
C VAL A 154 -0.17 6.79 2.35
N TYR A 155 0.64 5.82 2.78
CA TYR A 155 0.97 4.64 2.02
C TYR A 155 -0.02 3.54 2.38
N ILE A 156 -0.66 2.98 1.36
CA ILE A 156 -1.68 1.94 1.49
C ILE A 156 -1.29 0.76 0.62
N ALA A 157 -1.52 -0.46 1.11
CA ALA A 157 -1.45 -1.65 0.27
C ALA A 157 -2.86 -2.01 -0.18
N SER A 158 -3.02 -2.42 -1.44
CA SER A 158 -4.31 -2.85 -1.96
C SER A 158 -4.15 -3.94 -3.02
N THR A 159 -5.12 -4.85 -3.07
CA THR A 159 -5.25 -5.80 -4.19
C THR A 159 -6.01 -5.19 -5.37
N MET A 160 -6.28 -3.89 -5.36
CA MET A 160 -6.88 -3.18 -6.47
C MET A 160 -5.91 -2.16 -7.04
N LEU A 161 -5.97 -1.95 -8.34
CA LEU A 161 -5.17 -0.91 -8.98
C LEU A 161 -5.76 0.48 -8.72
N LEU A 162 -5.26 1.14 -7.67
CA LEU A 162 -5.81 2.43 -7.23
C LEU A 162 -5.39 3.61 -8.09
N THR A 163 -4.40 3.47 -8.98
CA THR A 163 -3.92 4.58 -9.86
C THR A 163 -4.86 4.88 -11.03
N HIS A 164 -5.81 4.00 -11.33
CA HIS A 164 -6.72 4.16 -12.47
C HIS A 164 -8.12 4.51 -11.96
N ALA A 165 -8.61 5.69 -12.35
CA ALA A 165 -10.01 6.03 -12.24
C ALA A 165 -10.73 5.59 -13.53
N ASN A 166 -12.01 5.24 -13.43
CA ASN A 166 -12.84 5.00 -14.60
C ASN A 166 -13.16 6.33 -15.32
N GLN A 167 -13.92 6.25 -16.41
CA GLN A 167 -14.32 7.43 -17.20
C GLN A 167 -15.21 8.42 -16.43
N THR A 168 -15.91 7.99 -15.39
CA THR A 168 -16.71 8.87 -14.52
C THR A 168 -15.88 9.52 -13.41
N GLY A 169 -14.59 9.21 -13.33
CA GLY A 169 -13.71 9.62 -12.24
C GLY A 169 -13.90 8.80 -10.95
N GLU A 170 -14.84 7.85 -10.96
CA GLU A 170 -15.00 6.89 -9.87
C GLU A 170 -13.92 5.82 -9.99
N ARG A 171 -13.33 5.43 -8.87
CA ARG A 171 -12.35 4.35 -8.86
C ARG A 171 -13.09 3.02 -8.70
N ASN A 172 -13.99 2.70 -9.63
CA ASN A 172 -14.70 1.41 -9.64
C ASN A 172 -13.71 0.33 -10.07
N ALA A 173 -13.08 -0.27 -9.07
CA ALA A 173 -11.87 -1.05 -9.24
C ALA A 173 -12.13 -2.46 -9.78
N SER A 174 -13.38 -2.94 -9.87
CA SER A 174 -13.70 -4.35 -10.11
C SER A 174 -13.05 -4.99 -11.34
N GLU A 175 -12.69 -4.20 -12.36
CA GLU A 175 -12.05 -4.71 -13.58
C GLU A 175 -10.52 -4.79 -13.49
N LEU A 176 -9.91 -4.18 -12.46
CA LEU A 176 -8.47 -4.02 -12.31
C LEU A 176 -7.99 -4.52 -10.93
N ASP A 177 -8.50 -5.66 -10.48
CA ASP A 177 -7.92 -6.39 -9.35
C ASP A 177 -6.54 -6.93 -9.71
N LEU A 178 -5.65 -6.91 -8.72
CA LEU A 178 -4.27 -7.32 -8.75
C LEU A 178 -4.15 -8.71 -8.12
N SER A 179 -3.25 -9.54 -8.66
CA SER A 179 -3.08 -10.91 -8.17
C SER A 179 -2.44 -10.98 -6.77
N TRP A 180 -1.81 -9.88 -6.33
CA TRP A 180 -1.27 -9.69 -4.98
C TRP A 180 -1.40 -8.22 -4.56
N PRO A 181 -1.32 -7.91 -3.26
CA PRO A 181 -1.34 -6.53 -2.79
C PRO A 181 -0.14 -5.75 -3.33
N GLU A 182 -0.41 -4.58 -3.90
CA GLU A 182 0.58 -3.61 -4.32
C GLU A 182 0.51 -2.36 -3.45
N VAL A 183 1.58 -1.56 -3.40
CA VAL A 183 1.66 -0.37 -2.55
C VAL A 183 1.42 0.90 -3.35
N PHE A 184 0.58 1.76 -2.81
CA PHE A 184 0.22 3.06 -3.35
C PHE A 184 0.52 4.15 -2.31
N SER A 185 0.76 5.36 -2.80
CA SER A 185 0.82 6.57 -1.98
C SER A 185 -0.36 7.46 -2.38
N LEU A 186 -1.11 7.95 -1.39
CA LEU A 186 -2.17 8.94 -1.55
C LEU A 186 -1.69 10.25 -0.93
N ASP A 187 -1.66 11.31 -1.73
CA ASP A 187 -1.46 12.68 -1.24
C ASP A 187 -2.79 13.24 -0.73
N VAL A 188 -2.89 13.49 0.58
CA VAL A 188 -4.16 13.85 1.22
C VAL A 188 -4.70 15.21 0.74
N ARG A 189 -3.80 16.13 0.36
CA ARG A 189 -4.18 17.48 -0.05
C ARG A 189 -4.75 17.53 -1.46
N THR A 190 -4.14 16.78 -2.36
CA THR A 190 -4.49 16.78 -3.79
C THR A 190 -5.44 15.65 -4.17
N GLY A 191 -5.50 14.58 -3.37
CA GLY A 191 -6.21 13.34 -3.73
C GLY A 191 -5.49 12.51 -4.79
N GLU A 192 -4.26 12.89 -5.18
CA GLU A 192 -3.47 12.16 -6.17
C GLU A 192 -3.01 10.82 -5.60
N ILE A 193 -3.15 9.74 -6.37
CA ILE A 193 -2.66 8.41 -6.02
C ILE A 193 -1.56 8.01 -6.99
N ARG A 194 -0.42 7.58 -6.44
CA ARG A 194 0.72 7.08 -7.21
C ARG A 194 1.09 5.67 -6.79
N GLY A 195 1.46 4.84 -7.77
CA GLY A 195 2.03 3.53 -7.51
C GLY A 195 3.43 3.65 -6.92
N VAL A 196 3.72 2.86 -5.89
CA VAL A 196 5.02 2.84 -5.20
C VAL A 196 5.80 1.60 -5.57
N SER A 197 5.15 0.44 -5.57
CA SER A 197 5.71 -0.80 -6.09
C SER A 197 5.66 -0.83 -7.62
N GLU A 198 6.51 -1.67 -8.23
CA GLU A 198 6.64 -1.72 -9.69
C GLU A 198 5.32 -2.09 -10.37
N GLY A 199 4.58 -3.07 -9.85
CA GLY A 199 3.27 -3.45 -10.41
C GLY A 199 2.20 -2.36 -10.26
N ALA A 200 2.26 -1.54 -9.22
CA ALA A 200 1.38 -0.38 -9.07
C ALA A 200 1.72 0.78 -10.01
N LYS A 201 3.01 0.98 -10.31
CA LYS A 201 3.47 2.00 -11.27
C LYS A 201 3.15 1.61 -12.70
N ASN A 202 3.38 0.34 -13.03
CA ASN A 202 3.14 -0.21 -14.35
C ASN A 202 2.28 -1.48 -14.26
N PRO A 203 0.95 -1.33 -14.38
CA PRO A 203 0.02 -2.45 -14.31
C PRO A 203 0.25 -3.50 -15.41
N VAL A 204 0.74 -3.07 -16.58
CA VAL A 204 1.09 -3.97 -17.67
C VAL A 204 2.20 -4.92 -17.22
N ASP A 205 3.22 -4.40 -16.55
CA ASP A 205 4.31 -5.22 -16.01
C ASP A 205 3.82 -6.18 -14.91
N HIS A 206 2.87 -5.74 -14.06
CA HIS A 206 2.23 -6.62 -13.08
C HIS A 206 1.58 -7.84 -13.75
N TYR A 207 0.68 -7.61 -14.72
CA TYR A 207 0.00 -8.72 -15.38
C TYR A 207 0.94 -9.57 -16.24
N LEU A 208 2.00 -8.99 -16.81
CA LEU A 208 3.07 -9.75 -17.47
C LEU A 208 3.78 -10.70 -16.50
N GLN A 209 4.07 -10.25 -15.29
CA GLN A 209 4.65 -11.11 -14.25
C GLN A 209 3.69 -12.24 -13.88
N VAL A 210 2.40 -11.96 -13.70
CA VAL A 210 1.38 -13.00 -13.42
C VAL A 210 1.33 -14.06 -14.54
N LEU A 211 1.38 -13.64 -15.79
CA LEU A 211 1.31 -14.54 -16.95
C LEU A 211 2.57 -15.41 -17.09
N THR A 212 3.74 -14.86 -16.74
CA THR A 212 5.04 -15.53 -16.90
C THR A 212 5.46 -16.34 -15.67
N ASP A 213 4.82 -16.15 -14.52
CA ASP A 213 5.08 -16.93 -13.31
C ASP A 213 4.57 -18.38 -13.45
N PRO A 214 5.43 -19.41 -13.31
CA PRO A 214 5.03 -20.81 -13.40
C PRO A 214 4.24 -21.32 -12.18
N SER A 215 4.22 -20.58 -11.07
CA SER A 215 3.50 -20.95 -9.85
C SER A 215 2.03 -20.50 -9.84
N VAL A 216 1.67 -19.56 -10.72
CA VAL A 216 0.31 -19.03 -10.87
C VAL A 216 -0.60 -20.02 -11.58
N SER A 217 -1.84 -20.16 -11.12
CA SER A 217 -2.80 -21.10 -11.71
C SER A 217 -3.28 -20.65 -13.10
N GLU A 218 -3.74 -21.60 -13.92
CA GLU A 218 -4.27 -21.30 -15.24
C GLU A 218 -5.46 -20.32 -15.21
N ASP A 219 -6.33 -20.39 -14.19
CA ASP A 219 -7.46 -19.48 -14.02
C ASP A 219 -6.99 -18.05 -13.72
N GLN A 220 -5.95 -17.91 -12.88
CA GLN A 220 -5.35 -16.61 -12.59
C GLN A 220 -4.68 -16.01 -13.83
N LYS A 221 -4.01 -16.85 -14.64
CA LYS A 221 -3.44 -16.42 -15.92
C LYS A 221 -4.51 -15.98 -16.91
N ASP A 222 -5.63 -16.72 -17.01
CA ASP A 222 -6.75 -16.34 -17.87
C ASP A 222 -7.36 -15.00 -17.44
N ALA A 223 -7.51 -14.75 -16.13
CA ALA A 223 -7.97 -13.49 -15.59
C ALA A 223 -6.96 -12.35 -15.86
N ALA A 224 -5.66 -12.58 -15.61
CA ALA A 224 -4.61 -11.60 -15.87
C ALA A 224 -4.52 -11.21 -17.35
N LEU A 225 -4.63 -12.18 -18.26
CA LEU A 225 -4.66 -11.90 -19.69
C LEU A 225 -5.87 -11.06 -20.05
N ALA A 226 -7.06 -11.38 -19.53
CA ALA A 226 -8.25 -10.59 -19.79
C ALA A 226 -8.06 -9.12 -19.40
N LYS A 227 -7.48 -8.86 -18.21
CA LYS A 227 -7.19 -7.51 -17.69
C LYS A 227 -6.11 -6.80 -18.49
N LEU A 228 -5.02 -7.51 -18.82
CA LEU A 228 -3.95 -6.96 -19.64
C LEU A 228 -4.48 -6.42 -20.98
N LEU A 229 -5.43 -7.14 -21.58
CA LEU A 229 -6.03 -6.77 -22.87
C LEU A 229 -7.00 -5.58 -22.78
N LEU A 230 -7.40 -5.15 -21.58
CA LEU A 230 -8.19 -3.93 -21.36
C LEU A 230 -7.35 -2.65 -21.44
N PHE A 231 -6.03 -2.74 -21.29
CA PHE A 231 -5.17 -1.57 -21.39
C PHE A 231 -5.13 -1.03 -22.82
N GLU A 232 -5.16 0.30 -22.91
CA GLU A 232 -5.02 1.03 -24.17
C GLU A 232 -3.66 0.78 -24.83
N GLU A 233 -3.61 1.00 -26.15
CA GLU A 233 -2.45 0.70 -27.00
C GLU A 233 -1.19 1.46 -26.58
N GLU A 234 -1.33 2.65 -25.99
CA GLU A 234 -0.21 3.44 -25.49
C GLU A 234 0.54 2.75 -24.33
N LYS A 235 -0.13 1.85 -23.60
CA LYS A 235 0.44 1.11 -22.47
C LYS A 235 0.82 -0.32 -22.85
N LEU A 236 0.02 -0.97 -23.68
CA LEU A 236 0.26 -2.35 -24.13
C LEU A 236 0.92 -2.40 -25.51
N THR A 237 2.22 -2.70 -25.55
CA THR A 237 3.00 -2.76 -26.78
C THR A 237 3.04 -4.16 -27.41
N LEU A 238 3.39 -4.23 -28.71
CA LEU A 238 3.69 -5.52 -29.37
C LEU A 238 4.84 -6.28 -28.69
N ALA A 239 5.81 -5.59 -28.10
CA ALA A 239 6.91 -6.22 -27.37
C ALA A 239 6.40 -7.00 -26.16
N HIS A 240 5.45 -6.44 -25.40
CA HIS A 240 4.82 -7.12 -24.26
C HIS A 240 4.10 -8.40 -24.71
N LEU A 241 3.32 -8.32 -25.79
CA LEU A 241 2.58 -9.48 -26.30
C LEU A 241 3.50 -10.59 -26.83
N LEU A 242 4.62 -10.21 -27.49
CA LEU A 242 5.64 -11.17 -27.93
C LEU A 242 6.28 -11.90 -26.75
N THR A 243 6.63 -11.19 -25.67
CA THR A 243 7.19 -11.81 -24.47
C THR A 243 6.27 -12.87 -23.86
N ILE A 244 4.96 -12.62 -23.82
CA ILE A 244 3.98 -13.62 -23.34
C ILE A 244 3.94 -14.81 -24.30
N LEU A 245 3.85 -14.54 -25.61
CA LEU A 245 3.72 -15.57 -26.64
C LEU A 245 4.90 -16.55 -26.65
N GLU A 246 6.12 -16.09 -26.35
CA GLU A 246 7.33 -16.92 -26.28
C GLU A 246 7.28 -17.96 -25.16
N GLN A 247 6.50 -17.70 -24.09
CA GLN A 247 6.42 -18.55 -22.90
C GLN A 247 5.10 -19.31 -22.80
N GLU A 248 4.07 -18.89 -23.54
CA GLU A 248 2.74 -19.44 -23.46
C GLU A 248 2.62 -20.80 -24.16
N GLN A 249 1.98 -21.76 -23.50
CA GLN A 249 1.71 -23.08 -24.06
C GLN A 249 0.21 -23.33 -24.26
N ASN A 250 -0.65 -22.53 -23.64
CA ASN A 250 -2.10 -22.69 -23.74
C ASN A 250 -2.61 -22.14 -25.09
N PRO A 251 -3.14 -23.00 -25.99
CA PRO A 251 -3.54 -22.58 -27.33
C PRO A 251 -4.66 -21.54 -27.33
N LYS A 252 -5.51 -21.51 -26.30
CA LYS A 252 -6.58 -20.49 -26.19
C LYS A 252 -6.00 -19.11 -25.90
N ARG A 253 -5.02 -19.01 -25.01
CA ARG A 253 -4.35 -17.73 -24.69
C ARG A 253 -3.50 -17.26 -25.87
N ILE A 254 -2.77 -18.16 -26.54
CA ILE A 254 -2.04 -17.87 -27.79
C ILE A 254 -2.97 -17.19 -28.81
N LEU A 255 -4.13 -17.77 -29.10
CA LEU A 255 -5.08 -17.19 -30.06
C LEU A 255 -5.58 -15.80 -29.65
N LYS A 256 -5.86 -15.58 -28.36
CA LYS A 256 -6.25 -14.26 -27.83
C LYS A 256 -5.13 -13.23 -28.01
N ILE A 257 -3.89 -13.61 -27.71
CA ILE A 257 -2.70 -12.75 -27.84
C ILE A 257 -2.48 -12.37 -29.31
N LEU A 258 -2.49 -13.35 -30.21
CA LEU A 258 -2.32 -13.11 -31.65
C LEU A 258 -3.39 -12.17 -32.21
N LYS A 259 -4.65 -12.36 -31.82
CA LYS A 259 -5.74 -11.45 -32.21
C LYS A 259 -5.46 -10.00 -31.78
N LYS A 260 -5.04 -9.78 -30.53
CA LYS A 260 -4.71 -8.44 -30.04
C LYS A 260 -3.49 -7.85 -30.77
N MET A 261 -2.49 -8.66 -31.08
CA MET A 261 -1.33 -8.20 -31.87
C MET A 261 -1.74 -7.72 -33.26
N ASP A 262 -2.71 -8.38 -33.90
CA ASP A 262 -3.25 -7.94 -35.19
C ASP A 262 -4.08 -6.66 -35.08
N GLU A 263 -4.80 -6.46 -33.96
CA GLU A 263 -5.50 -5.21 -33.65
C GLU A 263 -4.52 -4.04 -33.50
N LEU A 264 -3.43 -4.22 -32.72
CA LEU A 264 -2.40 -3.18 -32.47
C LEU A 264 -1.55 -2.80 -33.71
N ARG A 265 -1.65 -3.55 -34.81
CA ARG A 265 -0.91 -3.28 -36.06
C ARG A 265 -1.67 -2.41 -37.05
N GLN A 266 -2.98 -2.26 -36.86
CA GLN A 266 -3.87 -1.50 -37.75
C GLN A 266 -3.84 -0.02 -37.41
#